data_AF-A0A0F8Z979-F1
#
_entry.id   AF-A0A0F8Z979-F1
#
_cell.length_a   1.000
_cell.length_b   1.000
_cell.length_c   1.000
_cell.angle_alpha   90.00
_cell.angle_beta   90.00
_cell.angle_gamma   90.00
#
_symmetry.space_group_name_H-M   'P 1'
#
loop_
_entity.id
_entity.type
_entity.pdbx_description
1 polymer ?
#
loop_
_entity_poly.entity_id
_entity_poly.type
_entity_poly.pdbx_seq_one_letter_code
_entity_poly.pdbx_strand_id
1 'polypeptide(L)'
;MGYSKNPSSIEKVEKFLALMVNANESLEWETPNPDRLAYYIREGISASSILYKSEPGSDKLKEFSALKSKFIIKIKGSFVLAELRSETPFAVMGVKRLKSVYLPSVTTLTEIVGAVAKYIIEESKEQIRIPNSDLLEDEFRKLETYLKSKELKTEVSGNELVISKSVN
;
A
#
# COMPACT_ATOMS: atom_id res chain seq x y z
N MET A 1 20.69 -3.47 6.07
CA MET A 1 21.62 -2.48 6.66
C MET A 1 20.93 -1.86 7.86
N GLY A 2 21.54 -1.94 9.05
CA GLY A 2 20.97 -1.37 10.28
C GLY A 2 21.33 0.11 10.41
N TYR A 3 20.35 0.95 10.76
CA TYR A 3 20.59 2.37 10.99
C TYR A 3 21.26 2.61 12.35
N SER A 4 22.24 3.51 12.39
CA SER A 4 22.99 3.86 13.60
C SER A 4 22.10 4.55 14.65
N LYS A 5 22.41 4.34 15.94
CA LYS A 5 21.74 5.00 17.09
C LYS A 5 22.37 6.34 17.47
N ASN A 6 23.27 6.87 16.64
CA ASN A 6 24.14 7.97 17.00
C ASN A 6 23.41 9.34 16.86
N PRO A 7 23.35 10.17 17.92
CA PRO A 7 22.79 11.52 17.85
C PRO A 7 23.39 12.41 16.75
N SER A 8 24.67 12.21 16.42
CA SER A 8 25.34 12.94 15.33
C SER A 8 24.74 12.70 13.94
N SER A 9 23.98 11.61 13.76
CA SER A 9 23.23 11.38 12.52
C SER A 9 22.02 12.32 12.39
N ILE A 10 21.47 12.82 13.50
CA ILE A 10 20.40 13.83 13.48
C ILE A 10 20.99 15.20 13.18
N GLU A 11 22.06 15.59 13.86
CA GLU A 11 22.72 16.91 13.71
C GLU A 11 23.10 17.19 12.25
N LYS A 12 23.63 16.18 11.54
CA LYS A 12 24.03 16.29 10.12
C LYS A 12 22.89 16.72 9.19
N VAL A 13 21.65 16.38 9.52
CA VAL A 13 20.47 16.64 8.68
C VAL A 13 19.39 17.46 9.37
N GLU A 14 19.69 18.02 10.55
CA GLU A 14 18.72 18.72 11.37
C GLU A 14 17.99 19.82 10.60
N LYS A 15 18.72 20.61 9.81
CA LYS A 15 18.12 21.65 8.97
C LYS A 15 17.06 21.11 8.01
N PHE A 16 17.27 19.93 7.43
CA PHE A 16 16.32 19.30 6.50
C PHE A 16 15.12 18.75 7.25
N LEU A 17 15.35 18.11 8.40
CA LEU A 17 14.27 17.58 9.25
C LEU A 17 13.38 18.72 9.77
N ALA A 18 13.95 19.82 10.24
CA ALA A 18 13.22 21.00 10.70
C ALA A 18 12.37 21.63 9.58
N LEU A 19 12.89 21.70 8.35
CA LEU A 19 12.10 22.14 7.19
C LEU A 19 10.93 21.20 6.91
N MET A 20 11.14 19.88 6.98
CA MET A 20 10.09 18.89 6.77
C MET A 20 8.99 18.93 7.85
N VAL A 21 9.32 19.24 9.10
CA VAL A 21 8.31 19.36 10.17
C VAL A 21 7.27 20.42 9.79
N ASN A 22 7.74 21.59 9.36
CA ASN A 22 6.89 22.74 9.04
C ASN A 22 6.24 22.67 7.65
N ALA A 23 6.73 21.82 6.75
CA ALA A 23 6.26 21.77 5.38
C ALA A 23 4.91 21.04 5.24
N ASN A 24 3.95 21.65 4.54
CA ASN A 24 2.68 21.04 4.15
C ASN A 24 2.64 20.67 2.66
N GLU A 25 3.80 20.67 2.02
CA GLU A 25 4.01 20.32 0.61
C GLU A 25 5.28 19.48 0.46
N SER A 26 5.50 18.95 -0.74
CA SER A 26 6.72 18.20 -1.04
C SER A 26 7.92 19.14 -1.10
N LEU A 27 9.06 18.71 -0.55
CA LEU A 27 10.30 19.49 -0.60
C LEU A 27 11.30 18.85 -1.56
N GLU A 28 12.12 19.69 -2.17
CA GLU A 28 13.15 19.28 -3.13
C GLU A 28 14.47 19.98 -2.81
N TRP A 29 15.55 19.21 -2.81
CA TRP A 29 16.90 19.72 -2.60
C TRP A 29 17.84 19.22 -3.68
N GLU A 30 18.42 20.16 -4.42
CA GLU A 30 19.51 19.86 -5.34
C GLU A 30 20.81 19.59 -4.58
N THR A 31 21.54 18.55 -4.98
CA THR A 31 22.82 18.19 -4.35
C THR A 31 23.70 17.43 -5.33
N PRO A 32 25.03 17.62 -5.27
CA PRO A 32 25.97 16.83 -6.05
C PRO A 32 26.03 15.35 -5.60
N ASN A 33 25.51 15.03 -4.40
CA ASN A 33 25.51 13.66 -3.86
C ASN A 33 24.13 13.29 -3.30
N PRO A 34 23.13 13.05 -4.17
CA PRO A 34 21.75 12.79 -3.75
C PRO A 34 21.59 11.50 -2.95
N ASP A 35 22.29 10.43 -3.31
CA ASP A 35 22.29 9.17 -2.55
C ASP A 35 22.70 9.37 -1.10
N ARG A 36 23.77 10.14 -0.89
CA ARG A 36 24.33 10.39 0.43
C ARG A 36 23.40 11.25 1.29
N LEU A 37 22.83 12.31 0.71
CA LEU A 37 21.89 13.17 1.43
C LEU A 37 20.59 12.41 1.77
N ALA A 38 20.02 11.68 0.80
CA ALA A 38 18.82 10.87 1.04
C ALA A 38 19.06 9.80 2.10
N TYR A 39 20.23 9.15 2.09
CA TYR A 39 20.64 8.22 3.14
C TYR A 39 20.65 8.90 4.51
N TYR A 40 21.33 10.05 4.67
CA TYR A 40 21.42 10.73 5.96
C TYR A 40 20.07 11.23 6.46
N ILE A 41 19.18 11.70 5.58
CA ILE A 41 17.83 12.11 5.99
C ILE A 41 17.06 10.90 6.54
N ARG A 42 17.09 9.76 5.84
CA ARG A 42 16.44 8.52 6.32
C ARG A 42 17.05 8.02 7.63
N GLU A 43 18.38 8.09 7.75
CA GLU A 43 19.10 7.72 8.96
C GLU A 43 18.74 8.65 10.13
N GLY A 44 18.69 9.97 9.93
CA GLY A 44 18.30 10.94 10.94
C GLY A 44 16.88 10.75 11.46
N ILE A 45 15.92 10.45 10.57
CA ILE A 45 14.53 10.09 10.95
C ILE A 45 14.53 8.80 11.78
N SER A 46 15.28 7.78 11.35
CA SER A 46 15.37 6.50 12.08
C SER A 46 16.03 6.67 13.45
N ALA A 47 17.12 7.43 13.53
CA ALA A 47 17.83 7.72 14.77
C ALA A 47 16.93 8.49 15.74
N SER A 48 16.17 9.48 15.25
CA SER A 48 15.19 10.23 16.05
C SER A 48 14.13 9.31 16.66
N SER A 49 13.61 8.36 15.88
CA SER A 49 12.65 7.37 16.37
C SER A 49 13.23 6.42 17.42
N ILE A 50 14.50 6.05 17.30
CA ILE A 50 15.16 5.19 18.30
C ILE A 50 15.42 5.97 19.59
N LEU A 51 15.98 7.18 19.48
CA LEU A 51 16.31 8.01 20.64
C LEU A 51 15.06 8.47 21.39
N TYR A 52 13.97 8.82 20.69
CA TYR A 52 12.70 9.17 21.34
C TYR A 52 12.14 8.03 22.22
N LYS A 53 12.37 6.77 21.85
CA LYS A 53 11.96 5.63 22.71
C LYS A 53 12.74 5.55 24.01
N SER A 54 13.98 6.02 24.00
CA SER A 54 14.85 6.08 25.17
C SER A 54 14.68 7.38 25.97
N GLU A 55 14.25 8.46 25.31
CA GLU A 55 14.06 9.80 25.87
C GLU A 55 12.71 10.40 25.41
N PRO A 56 11.57 9.91 25.93
CA PRO A 56 10.24 10.29 25.46
C PRO A 56 9.81 11.73 25.79
N GLY A 57 10.65 12.51 26.49
CA GLY A 57 10.37 13.89 26.86
C GLY A 57 10.81 14.95 25.83
N SER A 58 11.45 14.55 24.73
CA SER A 58 11.96 15.51 23.73
C SER A 58 10.95 15.74 22.60
N ASP A 59 10.33 16.91 22.58
CA ASP A 59 9.40 17.32 21.51
C ASP A 59 10.07 17.32 20.12
N LYS A 60 11.33 17.75 20.05
CA LYS A 60 12.11 17.74 18.81
C LYS A 60 12.28 16.31 18.25
N LEU A 61 12.64 15.35 19.10
CA LEU A 61 12.80 13.96 18.67
C LEU A 61 11.45 13.34 18.29
N LYS A 62 10.38 13.71 19.00
CA LYS A 62 9.00 13.30 18.69
C LYS A 62 8.61 13.75 17.28
N GLU A 63 8.77 15.04 16.97
CA GLU A 63 8.45 15.60 15.65
C GLU A 63 9.27 14.96 14.54
N PHE A 64 10.59 14.82 14.72
CA PHE A 64 11.46 14.21 13.71
C PHE A 64 11.13 12.73 13.48
N SER A 65 10.75 11.99 14.53
CA SER A 65 10.33 10.60 14.41
C SER A 65 9.04 10.43 13.60
N ALA A 66 8.12 11.41 13.69
CA ALA A 66 6.85 11.39 12.99
C ALA A 66 6.99 11.61 11.48
N LEU A 67 8.09 12.22 11.02
CA LEU A 67 8.35 12.49 9.59
C LEU A 67 8.33 11.24 8.72
N LYS A 68 8.67 10.06 9.27
CA LYS A 68 8.58 8.78 8.56
C LYS A 68 7.17 8.49 8.04
N SER A 69 6.15 8.94 8.76
CA SER A 69 4.73 8.75 8.42
C SER A 69 4.18 9.85 7.52
N LYS A 70 4.85 11.01 7.45
CA LYS A 70 4.44 12.17 6.66
C LYS A 70 5.09 12.20 5.27
N PHE A 71 6.33 11.73 5.14
CA PHE A 71 7.11 11.84 3.89
C PHE A 71 7.68 10.50 3.38
N ILE A 72 7.94 10.45 2.08
CA ILE A 72 8.78 9.46 1.40
C ILE A 72 9.99 10.19 0.82
N ILE A 73 11.19 9.72 1.15
CA ILE A 73 12.43 10.28 0.61
C ILE A 73 12.79 9.55 -0.68
N LYS A 74 12.87 10.25 -1.81
CA LYS A 74 13.25 9.72 -3.13
C LYS A 74 14.44 10.48 -3.71
N ILE A 75 15.06 9.90 -4.72
CA ILE A 75 16.14 10.51 -5.51
C ILE A 75 15.65 10.61 -6.94
N LYS A 76 15.85 11.77 -7.58
CA LYS A 76 15.53 12.00 -8.99
C LYS A 76 16.65 12.83 -9.62
N GLY A 77 17.55 12.18 -10.35
CA GLY A 77 18.74 12.86 -10.88
C GLY A 77 19.61 13.43 -9.75
N SER A 78 19.93 14.72 -9.82
CA SER A 78 20.67 15.47 -8.80
C SER A 78 19.82 15.93 -7.61
N PHE A 79 18.55 15.52 -7.53
CA PHE A 79 17.62 16.00 -6.51
C PHE A 79 17.27 14.92 -5.49
N VAL A 80 17.15 15.35 -4.23
CA VAL A 80 16.50 14.59 -3.16
C VAL A 80 15.12 15.18 -2.91
N LEU A 81 14.10 14.34 -3.05
CA LEU A 81 12.70 14.70 -2.89
C LEU A 81 12.17 14.15 -1.57
N ALA A 82 11.64 15.01 -0.70
CA ALA A 82 10.75 14.63 0.37
C ALA A 82 9.32 14.80 -0.11
N GLU A 83 8.76 13.75 -0.72
CA GLU A 83 7.37 13.75 -1.19
C GLU A 83 6.44 13.47 -0.03
N LEU A 84 5.35 14.25 0.09
CA LEU A 84 4.30 13.91 1.03
C LEU A 84 3.78 12.51 0.74
N ARG A 85 3.61 11.72 1.80
CA ARG A 85 2.77 10.53 1.73
C ARG A 85 1.37 11.03 1.49
N SER A 86 0.92 11.00 0.23
CA SER A 86 -0.51 11.10 -0.05
C SER A 86 -1.19 10.04 0.80
N GLU A 87 -2.19 10.45 1.58
CA GLU A 87 -3.13 9.54 2.22
C GLU A 87 -3.92 8.80 1.13
N THR A 88 -3.27 7.93 0.36
CA THR A 88 -3.96 6.75 -0.12
C THR A 88 -4.05 5.87 1.11
N PRO A 89 -5.25 5.69 1.70
CA PRO A 89 -5.39 4.98 2.95
C PRO A 89 -4.70 3.62 2.84
N PHE A 90 -3.98 3.20 3.88
CA PHE A 90 -3.41 1.85 3.94
C PHE A 90 -4.48 0.76 3.64
N ALA A 91 -5.76 1.07 3.88
CA ALA A 91 -6.90 0.25 3.45
C ALA A 91 -6.96 0.02 1.93
N VAL A 92 -6.68 1.02 1.09
CA VAL A 92 -6.68 0.91 -0.38
C VAL A 92 -5.48 0.08 -0.87
N MET A 93 -4.31 0.22 -0.23
CA MET A 93 -3.15 -0.63 -0.52
C MET A 93 -3.33 -2.06 -0.02
N GLY A 94 -4.03 -2.25 1.11
CA GLY A 94 -4.42 -3.56 1.63
C GLY A 94 -5.33 -4.28 0.65
N VAL A 95 -6.43 -3.64 0.23
CA VAL A 95 -7.37 -4.20 -0.75
C VAL A 95 -6.68 -4.46 -2.09
N LYS A 96 -5.79 -3.58 -2.58
CA LYS A 96 -5.00 -3.85 -3.80
C LYS A 96 -4.01 -5.01 -3.67
N ARG A 97 -3.47 -5.29 -2.47
CA ARG A 97 -2.58 -6.43 -2.21
C ARG A 97 -3.28 -7.74 -1.88
N LEU A 98 -4.57 -7.72 -1.56
CA LEU A 98 -5.32 -8.95 -1.37
C LEU A 98 -5.41 -9.68 -2.71
N LYS A 99 -4.92 -10.93 -2.72
CA LYS A 99 -5.02 -11.86 -3.85
C LYS A 99 -6.48 -12.23 -4.14
N SER A 100 -7.30 -12.26 -3.11
CA SER A 100 -8.72 -12.58 -3.17
C SER A 100 -9.61 -11.42 -2.70
N VAL A 101 -10.83 -11.34 -3.23
CA VAL A 101 -11.85 -10.37 -2.79
C VAL A 101 -13.06 -11.14 -2.26
N TYR A 102 -13.63 -10.70 -1.14
CA TYR A 102 -14.84 -11.26 -0.55
C TYR A 102 -16.02 -10.30 -0.77
N LEU A 103 -17.13 -10.79 -1.34
CA LEU A 103 -18.26 -9.97 -1.79
C LEU A 103 -19.58 -10.47 -1.16
N PRO A 104 -19.94 -10.03 0.05
CA PRO A 104 -21.05 -10.59 0.82
C PRO A 104 -22.45 -10.18 0.36
N SER A 105 -22.57 -9.22 -0.55
CA SER A 105 -23.86 -8.64 -0.97
C SER A 105 -24.15 -8.84 -2.46
N VAL A 106 -23.48 -9.80 -3.08
CA VAL A 106 -23.63 -10.13 -4.50
C VAL A 106 -24.45 -11.41 -4.59
N THR A 107 -25.67 -11.35 -5.10
CA THR A 107 -26.58 -12.51 -5.14
C THR A 107 -27.12 -12.82 -6.53
N THR A 108 -27.03 -11.89 -7.48
CA THR A 108 -27.56 -12.08 -8.84
C THR A 108 -26.46 -12.38 -9.87
N LEU A 109 -26.83 -13.05 -10.97
CA LEU A 109 -25.90 -13.39 -12.05
C LEU A 109 -25.18 -12.13 -12.61
N THR A 110 -25.93 -11.05 -12.82
CA THR A 110 -25.40 -9.80 -13.38
C THR A 110 -24.36 -9.16 -12.46
N GLU A 111 -24.61 -9.14 -11.16
CA GLU A 111 -23.66 -8.61 -10.18
C GLU A 111 -22.40 -9.47 -10.11
N ILE A 112 -22.54 -10.79 -10.21
CA ILE A 112 -21.40 -11.71 -10.23
C ILE A 112 -20.54 -11.48 -11.48
N VAL A 113 -21.16 -11.35 -12.66
CA VAL A 113 -20.45 -11.05 -13.91
C VAL A 113 -19.74 -9.69 -13.83
N GLY A 114 -20.42 -8.66 -13.30
CA GLY A 114 -19.83 -7.35 -13.09
C GLY A 114 -18.66 -7.37 -12.11
N ALA A 115 -18.78 -8.13 -11.02
CA ALA A 115 -17.71 -8.33 -10.05
C ALA A 115 -16.49 -9.02 -10.67
N VAL A 116 -16.70 -10.03 -11.52
CA VAL A 116 -15.61 -10.71 -12.23
C VAL A 116 -14.87 -9.76 -13.16
N ALA A 117 -15.61 -8.96 -13.95
CA ALA A 117 -15.02 -7.99 -14.87
C ALA A 117 -14.16 -6.96 -14.11
N LYS A 118 -14.69 -6.39 -13.03
CA LYS A 118 -13.96 -5.42 -12.22
C LYS A 118 -12.76 -6.04 -11.50
N TYR A 119 -12.98 -7.09 -10.71
CA TYR A 119 -11.95 -7.54 -9.78
C TYR A 119 -10.93 -8.45 -10.43
N ILE A 120 -11.33 -9.43 -11.25
CA ILE A 120 -10.37 -10.37 -11.85
C ILE A 120 -9.74 -9.81 -13.13
N ILE A 121 -10.53 -9.16 -13.99
CA ILE A 121 -10.05 -8.68 -15.29
C ILE A 121 -9.37 -7.31 -15.14
N GLU A 122 -10.06 -6.30 -14.61
CA GLU A 122 -9.48 -4.94 -14.50
C GLU A 122 -8.47 -4.82 -13.35
N GLU A 123 -8.83 -5.26 -12.14
CA GLU A 123 -7.99 -5.14 -10.94
C GLU A 123 -7.00 -6.32 -10.76
N SER A 124 -6.98 -7.28 -11.68
CA SER A 124 -6.05 -8.42 -11.70
C SER A 124 -6.02 -9.25 -10.41
N LYS A 125 -7.17 -9.42 -9.75
CA LYS A 125 -7.31 -10.31 -8.60
C LYS A 125 -7.21 -11.78 -9.01
N GLU A 126 -6.65 -12.60 -8.13
CA GLU A 126 -6.51 -14.04 -8.36
C GLU A 126 -7.84 -14.78 -8.14
N GLN A 127 -8.66 -14.28 -7.21
CA GLN A 127 -9.88 -14.93 -6.77
C GLN A 127 -10.95 -13.93 -6.29
N ILE A 128 -12.22 -14.28 -6.48
CA ILE A 128 -13.35 -13.67 -5.75
C ILE A 128 -14.13 -14.77 -5.01
N ARG A 129 -14.71 -14.42 -3.87
CA ARG A 129 -15.51 -15.29 -3.02
C ARG A 129 -16.84 -14.61 -2.72
N ILE A 130 -17.93 -15.31 -3.01
CA ILE A 130 -19.29 -14.80 -2.88
C ILE A 130 -20.05 -15.79 -1.97
N PRO A 131 -20.34 -15.43 -0.71
CA PRO A 131 -21.17 -16.26 0.14
C PRO A 131 -22.63 -16.23 -0.32
N ASN A 132 -23.34 -17.35 -0.15
CA ASN A 132 -24.77 -17.48 -0.39
C ASN A 132 -25.19 -16.92 -1.77
N SER A 133 -24.51 -17.35 -2.84
CA SER A 133 -24.97 -17.00 -4.18
C SER A 133 -26.31 -17.70 -4.43
N ASP A 134 -27.43 -16.97 -4.35
CA ASP A 134 -28.79 -17.48 -4.56
C ASP A 134 -29.10 -17.75 -6.05
N LEU A 135 -28.07 -18.11 -6.83
CA LEU A 135 -28.19 -18.43 -8.25
C LEU A 135 -29.00 -19.71 -8.44
N LEU A 136 -29.96 -19.65 -9.35
CA LEU A 136 -30.65 -20.84 -9.85
C LEU A 136 -29.72 -21.67 -10.75
N GLU A 137 -30.03 -22.95 -10.93
CA GLU A 137 -29.21 -23.87 -11.73
C GLU A 137 -28.95 -23.35 -13.16
N ASP A 138 -29.97 -22.77 -13.80
CA ASP A 138 -29.84 -22.19 -15.14
C ASP A 138 -28.92 -20.96 -15.17
N GLU A 139 -28.93 -20.15 -14.10
CA GLU A 139 -28.04 -19.00 -13.96
C GLU A 139 -26.60 -19.45 -13.71
N PHE A 140 -26.42 -20.51 -12.94
CA PHE A 140 -25.12 -21.13 -12.71
C PHE A 140 -24.50 -21.65 -14.00
N ARG A 141 -25.27 -22.36 -14.84
CA ARG A 141 -24.80 -22.83 -16.17
C ARG A 141 -24.39 -21.67 -17.09
N LYS A 142 -25.15 -20.57 -17.07
CA LYS A 142 -24.80 -19.35 -17.81
C LYS A 142 -23.51 -18.73 -17.29
N LEU A 143 -23.35 -18.67 -15.97
CA LEU A 143 -22.13 -18.20 -15.33
C LEU A 143 -20.92 -19.06 -15.73
N GLU A 144 -21.01 -20.38 -15.64
CA GLU A 144 -19.93 -21.29 -16.03
C GLU A 144 -19.52 -21.09 -17.49
N THR A 145 -20.50 -20.94 -18.39
CA THR A 145 -20.25 -20.67 -19.80
C THR A 145 -19.50 -19.36 -20.00
N TYR A 146 -19.94 -18.29 -19.32
CA TYR A 146 -19.26 -16.99 -19.34
C TYR A 146 -17.83 -17.10 -18.81
N LEU A 147 -17.64 -17.74 -17.66
CA LEU A 147 -16.32 -17.85 -17.01
C LEU A 147 -15.34 -18.70 -17.83
N LYS A 148 -15.82 -19.77 -18.45
CA LYS A 148 -15.01 -20.59 -19.37
C LYS A 148 -14.49 -19.77 -20.56
N SER A 149 -15.31 -18.84 -21.09
CA SER A 149 -14.87 -17.92 -22.16
C SER A 149 -13.77 -16.94 -21.72
N LYS A 150 -13.54 -16.81 -20.40
CA LYS A 150 -12.53 -15.95 -19.78
C LYS A 150 -11.38 -16.74 -19.16
N GLU A 151 -11.32 -18.06 -19.38
CA GLU A 151 -10.32 -18.96 -18.78
C GLU A 151 -10.37 -18.94 -17.23
N LEU A 152 -11.56 -18.72 -16.68
CA LEU A 152 -11.82 -18.71 -15.24
C LEU A 152 -12.58 -19.98 -14.83
N LYS A 153 -12.36 -20.41 -13.59
CA LYS A 153 -13.01 -21.58 -12.99
C LYS A 153 -13.86 -21.19 -11.78
N THR A 154 -14.93 -21.94 -11.58
CA THR A 154 -15.81 -21.91 -10.41
C THR A 154 -15.55 -23.12 -9.51
N GLU A 155 -15.65 -22.90 -8.21
CA GLU A 155 -15.66 -23.94 -7.19
C GLU A 155 -16.70 -23.55 -6.14
N VAL A 156 -17.51 -24.51 -5.71
CA VAL A 156 -18.43 -24.33 -4.58
C VAL A 156 -17.76 -24.92 -3.34
N SER A 157 -17.42 -24.06 -2.37
CA SER A 157 -16.75 -24.44 -1.12
C SER A 157 -17.66 -24.11 0.05
N GLY A 158 -18.42 -25.09 0.53
CA GLY A 158 -19.46 -24.88 1.54
C GLY A 158 -20.58 -24.00 0.98
N ASN A 159 -20.85 -22.87 1.63
CA ASN A 159 -21.85 -21.89 1.19
C ASN A 159 -21.25 -20.76 0.33
N GLU A 160 -20.01 -20.90 -0.15
CA GLU A 160 -19.34 -19.89 -0.95
C GLU A 160 -19.15 -20.33 -2.39
N LEU A 161 -19.50 -19.44 -3.32
CA LEU A 161 -19.07 -19.50 -4.70
C LEU A 161 -17.70 -18.83 -4.84
N VAL A 162 -16.72 -19.62 -5.27
CA VAL A 162 -15.34 -19.19 -5.46
C VAL A 162 -15.04 -19.15 -6.96
N ILE A 163 -14.61 -17.99 -7.46
CA ILE A 163 -14.21 -17.82 -8.87
C ILE A 163 -12.74 -17.43 -8.90
N SER A 164 -11.94 -18.13 -9.72
CA SER A 164 -10.49 -17.91 -9.80
C SER A 164 -9.95 -18.15 -11.21
N LYS A 165 -8.73 -17.69 -11.47
CA LYS A 165 -8.03 -18.01 -12.73
C LYS A 165 -7.74 -19.51 -12.80
N SER A 166 -7.88 -20.10 -13.99
CA SER A 166 -7.43 -21.48 -14.21
C SER A 166 -5.91 -21.52 -14.03
N VAL A 167 -5.43 -22.38 -13.14
CA VAL A 167 -4.00 -22.66 -13.01
C VAL A 167 -3.71 -23.71 -14.08
N ASN A 168 -3.10 -23.29 -15.19
CA ASN A 168 -2.44 -24.20 -16.11
C ASN A 168 -1.09 -24.61 -15.55
#